data_AF-A0A3E0VC63-F1
#
_entry.id   AF-A0A3E0VC63-F1
#
_cell.length_a   1.000
_cell.length_b   1.000
_cell.length_c   1.000
_cell.angle_alpha   90.00
_cell.angle_beta   90.00
_cell.angle_gamma   90.00
#
_symmetry.space_group_name_H-M   'P 1'
#
loop_
_entity.id
_entity.type
_entity.pdbx_description
1 polymer ?
#
loop_
_entity_poly.entity_id
_entity_poly.type
_entity_poly.pdbx_seq_one_letter_code
_entity_poly.pdbx_strand_id
1 'polypeptide(L)' 'MTVTSIDIDPDLLSTARTLIGAASNRDTVDRALKTLIAMQRQPEVIEQIIAYEFSTDQIDAPTIEPEGPYASVA' A
#
# COMPACT_ATOMS: atom_id res chain seq x y z
N MET A 1 -18.92 12.87 -7.31
CA MET A 1 -17.79 12.47 -8.19
C MET A 1 -18.08 12.98 -9.58
N THR A 2 -17.09 13.60 -10.21
CA THR A 2 -17.17 13.99 -11.63
C THR A 2 -16.94 12.75 -12.49
N VAL A 3 -17.79 12.52 -13.48
CA VAL A 3 -17.63 11.43 -14.45
C VAL A 3 -16.89 11.99 -15.66
N THR A 4 -15.73 11.42 -15.97
CA THR A 4 -14.91 11.77 -17.14
C THR A 4 -14.97 10.62 -18.12
N SER A 5 -15.22 10.92 -19.40
CA SER A 5 -15.14 9.94 -20.47
C SER A 5 -13.71 9.87 -21.01
N ILE A 6 -13.19 8.65 -21.11
CA ILE A 6 -11.83 8.35 -21.59
C ILE A 6 -11.92 7.11 -22.44
N ASP A 7 -11.25 7.14 -23.59
CA ASP A 7 -11.16 6.01 -24.48
C ASP A 7 -10.08 5.04 -23.96
N ILE A 8 -10.46 3.78 -23.76
CA ILE A 8 -9.60 2.72 -23.25
C ILE A 8 -9.93 1.47 -24.05
N ASP A 9 -8.90 0.77 -24.52
CA ASP A 9 -9.05 -0.53 -25.15
C ASP A 9 -9.87 -1.48 -24.24
N PRO A 10 -11.03 -1.98 -24.70
CA PRO A 10 -11.92 -2.81 -23.89
C PRO A 10 -11.29 -4.15 -23.50
N ASP A 11 -10.43 -4.72 -24.33
CA ASP A 11 -9.76 -6.00 -24.06
C ASP A 11 -8.69 -5.82 -22.98
N LEU A 12 -7.95 -4.70 -23.04
CA LEU A 12 -6.99 -4.31 -22.01
C LEU A 12 -7.69 -4.08 -20.66
N LEU A 13 -8.82 -3.37 -20.67
CA LEU A 13 -9.60 -3.08 -19.47
C LEU A 13 -10.20 -4.36 -18.85
N SER A 14 -10.67 -5.29 -19.69
CA SER A 14 -11.16 -6.61 -19.26
C SER A 14 -10.06 -7.45 -18.63
N THR A 15 -8.89 -7.47 -19.25
CA THR A 15 -7.69 -8.17 -18.73
C THR A 15 -7.27 -7.60 -17.38
N ALA A 16 -7.14 -6.27 -17.28
CA ALA A 16 -6.79 -5.60 -16.03
C ALA A 16 -7.81 -5.85 -14.92
N ARG A 17 -9.11 -5.84 -15.24
CA ARG A 17 -10.17 -6.12 -14.27
C ARG A 17 -10.04 -7.53 -13.70
N THR A 18 -9.73 -8.51 -14.55
CA THR A 18 -9.52 -9.90 -14.15
C THR A 18 -8.30 -10.05 -13.25
N LEU A 19 -7.17 -9.45 -13.63
CA LEU A 19 -5.93 -9.49 -12.84
C LEU A 19 -6.07 -8.84 -11.47
N ILE A 20 -6.78 -7.71 -11.38
CA ILE A 20 -6.98 -6.95 -10.15
C ILE A 20 -8.13 -7.52 -9.28
N GLY A 21 -8.99 -8.38 -9.85
CA GLY A 21 -10.20 -8.87 -9.18
C GLY A 21 -11.20 -7.74 -8.90
N ALA A 22 -11.28 -6.75 -9.78
CA ALA A 22 -12.07 -5.54 -9.57
C ALA A 22 -13.56 -5.73 -9.91
N ALA A 23 -14.43 -5.13 -9.08
CA ALA A 23 -15.88 -5.28 -9.23
C ALA A 23 -16.44 -4.53 -10.45
N SER A 24 -15.77 -3.48 -10.92
CA SER A 24 -16.20 -2.65 -12.06
C SER A 24 -15.00 -2.01 -12.77
N ASN A 25 -15.22 -1.53 -14.00
CA ASN A 25 -14.20 -0.80 -14.77
C ASN A 25 -13.66 0.43 -14.00
N ARG A 26 -14.53 1.14 -13.30
CA ARG A 26 -14.13 2.28 -12.46
C ARG A 26 -13.21 1.84 -11.32
N ASP A 27 -13.53 0.73 -10.66
CA ASP A 27 -12.72 0.15 -9.59
C ASP A 27 -11.36 -0.35 -10.13
N THR A 28 -11.35 -0.94 -11.33
CA THR A 28 -10.11 -1.33 -12.03
C THR A 28 -9.19 -0.13 -12.23
N VAL A 29 -9.71 0.96 -12.80
CA VAL A 29 -8.91 2.17 -13.10
C VAL A 29 -8.43 2.84 -11.82
N ASP A 30 -9.28 2.97 -10.80
CA ASP A 30 -8.90 3.57 -9.51
C ASP A 30 -7.76 2.79 -8.84
N ARG A 31 -7.87 1.45 -8.78
CA ARG A 31 -6.82 0.60 -8.20
C ARG A 31 -5.53 0.65 -9.02
N ALA A 32 -5.62 0.59 -10.35
CA ALA A 32 -4.45 0.66 -11.21
C ALA A 32 -3.67 1.97 -11.00
N LEU A 33 -4.37 3.11 -10.93
CA LEU A 33 -3.75 4.41 -10.68
C LEU A 33 -3.08 4.49 -9.31
N LYS A 34 -3.75 3.99 -8.26
CA LYS A 34 -3.18 3.93 -6.90
C LYS A 34 -1.91 3.07 -6.85
N THR A 35 -1.94 1.91 -7.50
CA THR A 35 -0.77 1.02 -7.61
C THR A 35 0.38 1.71 -8.32
N LEU A 36 0.13 2.38 -9.45
CA LEU A 36 1.16 3.10 -10.20
C LEU A 36 1.81 4.20 -9.36
N ILE A 37 1.01 5.00 -8.65
CA ILE A 37 1.52 6.05 -7.77
C ILE A 37 2.36 5.44 -6.63
N ALA A 38 1.89 4.34 -6.04
CA ALA A 38 2.62 3.64 -4.98
C ALA A 38 3.97 3.11 -5.47
N MET A 39 4.00 2.47 -6.65
CA MET A 39 5.23 1.97 -7.27
C MET A 39 6.24 3.09 -7.54
N GLN A 40 5.78 4.27 -7.95
CA GLN A 40 6.67 5.40 -8.22
C GLN A 40 7.21 6.05 -6.93
N ARG A 41 6.48 5.94 -5.81
CA ARG A 41 6.90 6.47 -4.49
C ARG A 41 7.76 5.51 -3.68
N GLN A 42 7.71 4.21 -3.98
CA GLN A 42 8.49 3.19 -3.26
C GLN A 42 10.01 3.44 -3.25
N PRO A 43 10.67 3.94 -4.32
CA PRO A 43 12.10 4.21 -4.29
C PRO A 43 12.49 5.18 -3.16
N GLU A 44 11.74 6.27 -2.99
CA GLU A 44 12.00 7.29 -1.96
C GLU A 44 11.76 6.76 -0.53
N VAL A 45 10.75 5.90 -0.35
CA VAL A 45 10.47 5.29 0.96
C VAL A 45 11.55 4.29 1.34
N ILE A 46 12.04 3.49 0.37
CA ILE A 46 13.14 2.55 0.59
C ILE A 46 14.42 3.31 0.95
N GLU A 47 14.73 4.41 0.26
CA GLU A 47 15.87 5.26 0.60
C GLU A 47 15.77 5.84 2.02
N GLN A 48 14.58 6.26 2.46
CA GLN A 48 14.35 6.73 3.83
C GLN A 48 14.54 5.63 4.89
N ILE A 49 14.11 4.40 4.61
CA ILE A 49 14.32 3.26 5.51
C ILE A 49 15.81 2.91 5.60
N ILE A 50 16.52 2.91 4.48
CA ILE A 50 17.97 2.64 4.45
C ILE A 50 18.74 3.75 5.16
N ALA A 51 18.35 5.01 4.98
CA ALA A 51 18.96 6.16 5.62
C ALA A 51 18.58 6.33 7.10
N TYR A 52 17.72 5.46 7.63
CA TYR A 52 17.31 5.54 9.03
C TYR A 52 18.43 5.01 9.93
N GLU A 53 19.08 5.90 10.67
CA GLU A 53 19.99 5.55 11.74
C GLU A 53 19.22 5.39 13.05
N PHE A 54 19.30 4.19 13.64
CA PHE A 54 18.77 3.95 14.97
C PHE A 54 19.60 4.71 16.00
N SER A 55 18.93 5.42 16.91
CA SER A 55 19.61 6.02 18.04
C SER A 55 20.06 4.95 19.03
N THR A 56 21.10 5.21 19.83
CA THR A 56 21.71 4.20 20.72
C THR A 56 20.70 3.63 21.73
N ASP A 57 19.73 4.42 22.16
CA ASP A 57 18.60 4.03 23.02
C ASP A 57 17.58 3.11 22.34
N GLN A 58 17.57 3.04 21.01
CA GLN A 58 16.73 2.13 20.22
C GLN A 58 17.39 0.76 19.98
N ILE A 59 18.73 0.69 20.03
CA ILE A 59 19.51 -0.52 19.69
C ILE A 59 19.49 -1.58 20.80
N ASP A 60 19.05 -1.23 22.00
CA ASP A 60 18.87 -2.16 23.13
C ASP A 60 17.69 -1.72 24.01
N ALA A 61 16.59 -1.30 23.36
CA ALA A 61 15.42 -0.80 24.06
C ALA A 61 14.82 -1.93 24.93
N PRO A 62 14.48 -1.65 26.20
CA PRO A 62 13.91 -2.65 27.08
C PRO A 62 12.55 -3.12 26.53
N THR A 63 12.31 -4.43 26.58
CA THR A 63 11.01 -5.02 26.21
C THR A 63 9.92 -4.46 27.12
N ILE A 64 8.93 -3.80 26.54
CA ILE A 64 7.74 -3.31 27.24
C ILE A 64 6.66 -4.39 27.13
N GLU A 65 6.19 -4.91 28.26
CA GLU A 65 5.04 -5.80 28.27
C GLU A 65 3.76 -5.00 27.96
N PRO A 66 2.92 -5.46 27.01
CA PRO A 66 1.70 -4.76 26.65
C PRO A 66 0.68 -4.86 27.79
N GLU A 67 0.40 -3.75 28.46
CA GLU A 67 -0.70 -3.67 29.42
C GLU A 67 -2.03 -3.54 28.68
N GLY A 68 -2.75 -4.66 28.57
CA GLY A 68 -4.06 -4.70 27.90
C GLY A 68 -4.85 -5.95 28.26
N PRO A 69 -6.15 -6.02 27.93
CA PRO A 69 -7.06 -7.11 28.33
C PRO A 69 -6.68 -8.50 27.78
N TYR A 70 -5.65 -8.58 26.94
CA TYR A 70 -5.11 -9.81 26.37
C TYR A 70 -3.81 -10.27 27.04
N ALA A 71 -3.33 -9.58 28.08
CA ALA A 71 -2.06 -9.85 28.75
C ALA A 71 -2.03 -11.14 29.60
N SER A 72 -3.15 -11.87 29.72
CA SER A 72 -3.26 -13.06 30.61
C SER A 72 -3.40 -14.40 29.87
N VAL A 73 -3.00 -14.49 28.61
CA VAL A 73 -2.88 -15.77 27.87
C VAL A 73 -1.41 -16.12 27.72
N ALA A 74 -0.77 -16.46 28.85
CA ALA A 74 0.52 -17.12 28.89
C ALA A 74 0.54 -18.09 30.08
#